data_AF-A0A955G8I2-F1
#
_entry.id   AF-A0A955G8I2-F1
#
_cell.length_a   1.000
_cell.length_b   1.000
_cell.length_c   1.000
_cell.angle_alpha   90.00
_cell.angle_beta   90.00
_cell.angle_gamma   90.00
#
_symmetry.space_group_name_H-M   'P 1'
#
loop_
_entity.id
_entity.type
_entity.pdbx_description
1 polymer ?
#
loop_
_entity_poly.entity_id
_entity_poly.type
_entity_poly.pdbx_seq_one_letter_code
_entity_poly.pdbx_strand_id
1 'polypeptide(L)' 'MLLLWVLAKMGVYVSAAEAMSQWHIFFNLTFAGLVGGMIEAAIISLLGVYLFVFIYNWVATK' A
#
# COMPACT_ATOMS: atom_id res chain seq x y z
N MET A 1 -4.27 -3.82 -3.87
CA MET A 1 -4.50 -4.79 -2.78
C MET A 1 -5.75 -5.63 -2.97
N LEU A 2 -6.94 -5.03 -3.10
CA LEU A 2 -8.20 -5.77 -3.21
C LEU A 2 -8.22 -6.79 -4.35
N LEU A 3 -7.80 -6.41 -5.55
CA LEU A 3 -7.72 -7.32 -6.70
C LEU A 3 -6.76 -8.50 -6.44
N LEU A 4 -5.56 -8.23 -5.94
CA LEU A 4 -4.56 -9.26 -5.61
C LEU A 4 -5.05 -10.19 -4.49
N TRP A 5 -5.79 -9.68 -3.51
CA TRP A 5 -6.38 -10.48 -2.45
C TRP A 5 -7.41 -11.48 -3.00
N VAL A 6 -8.28 -11.04 -3.92
CA VAL A 6 -9.27 -11.91 -4.57
C VAL A 6 -8.56 -12.97 -5.41
N LEU A 7 -7.64 -12.55 -6.28
CA LEU A 7 -6.94 -13.45 -7.19
C LEU A 7 -6.09 -14.49 -6.42
N ALA A 8 -5.37 -14.06 -5.38
CA ALA A 8 -4.56 -14.96 -4.58
C ALA A 8 -5.38 -15.95 -3.75
N LYS A 9 -6.58 -15.56 -3.27
CA LYS A 9 -7.53 -16.51 -2.67
C LYS A 9 -8.03 -17.57 -3.66
N MET A 10 -8.04 -17.25 -4.97
CA MET A 10 -8.35 -18.20 -6.04
C MET A 10 -7.12 -19.01 -6.51
N GLY A 11 -5.97 -18.85 -5.85
CA GLY A 11 -4.72 -19.53 -6.22
C GLY A 11 -3.98 -18.88 -7.39
N VAL A 12 -4.43 -17.71 -7.88
CA VAL A 12 -3.82 -16.98 -9.00
C VAL A 12 -3.01 -15.80 -8.47
N TYR A 13 -1.82 -15.55 -9.01
CA TYR A 13 -0.94 -14.45 -8.57
C TYR A 13 -0.55 -14.50 -7.07
N VAL A 14 -0.43 -15.70 -6.50
CA VAL A 14 -0.02 -15.89 -5.10
C VAL A 14 1.33 -15.23 -4.82
N SER A 15 2.30 -15.34 -5.73
CA SER A 15 3.60 -14.69 -5.61
C SER A 15 3.52 -13.16 -5.58
N ALA A 16 2.57 -12.56 -6.31
CA ALA A 16 2.35 -11.11 -6.27
C ALA A 16 1.67 -10.66 -4.97
N ALA A 17 0.79 -11.49 -4.40
CA ALA A 17 0.22 -11.23 -3.08
C ALA A 17 1.23 -11.40 -1.95
N GLU A 18 2.16 -12.36 -2.09
CA GLU A 18 3.29 -12.52 -1.17
C GLU A 18 4.22 -11.31 -1.23
N ALA A 19 4.57 -10.84 -2.44
CA ALA A 19 5.28 -9.58 -2.60
C ALA A 19 4.52 -8.42 -1.92
N MET A 20 3.21 -8.30 -2.10
CA MET A 20 2.46 -7.24 -1.41
C MET A 20 2.50 -7.33 0.12
N SER A 21 2.56 -8.53 0.69
CA SER A 21 2.71 -8.70 2.14
C SER A 21 4.09 -8.28 2.66
N GLN A 22 5.11 -8.27 1.81
CA GLN A 22 6.44 -7.74 2.14
C GLN A 22 6.50 -6.21 2.09
N TRP A 23 5.69 -5.60 1.23
CA TRP A 23 5.67 -4.14 1.04
C TRP A 23 4.70 -3.43 2.00
N HIS A 24 3.70 -4.16 2.51
CA HIS A 24 2.68 -3.63 3.40
C HIS A 24 2.57 -4.51 4.63
N ILE A 25 3.04 -4.00 5.76
CA ILE A 25 3.25 -4.76 7.00
C ILE A 25 1.92 -5.32 7.51
N PHE A 26 0.83 -4.59 7.28
CA PHE A 26 -0.50 -5.01 7.73
C PHE A 26 -1.25 -5.87 6.71
N PHE A 27 -0.73 -6.04 5.48
CA PHE A 27 -1.40 -6.80 4.43
C PHE A 27 -1.20 -8.32 4.59
N ASN A 28 -2.31 -9.06 4.60
CA ASN A 28 -2.33 -10.52 4.45
C ASN A 28 -3.65 -10.99 3.83
N LEU A 29 -3.80 -12.30 3.58
CA LEU A 29 -4.99 -12.89 2.94
C LEU A 29 -6.22 -13.05 3.87
N THR A 30 -6.20 -12.46 5.07
CA THR A 30 -7.39 -12.31 5.92
C THR A 30 -8.16 -11.04 5.53
N PHE A 31 -9.41 -10.93 5.94
CA PHE A 31 -10.20 -9.71 5.70
C PHE A 31 -9.64 -8.51 6.48
N ALA A 32 -9.23 -8.72 7.74
CA ALA A 32 -8.63 -7.69 8.58
C ALA A 32 -7.30 -7.18 7.97
N GLY A 33 -6.46 -8.08 7.47
CA GLY A 33 -5.21 -7.69 6.81
C GLY A 33 -5.41 -6.96 5.49
N LEU A 34 -6.44 -7.31 4.71
CA LEU A 34 -6.80 -6.53 3.52
C LEU A 34 -7.15 -5.08 3.89
N VAL A 35 -8.04 -4.90 4.86
CA VAL A 35 -8.48 -3.57 5.29
C VAL A 35 -7.31 -2.79 5.92
N GLY A 36 -6.53 -3.44 6.79
CA GLY A 36 -5.35 -2.86 7.42
C GLY A 36 -4.30 -2.40 6.41
N GLY A 37 -3.95 -3.26 5.45
CA GLY A 37 -3.03 -2.91 4.37
C GLY A 37 -3.55 -1.75 3.51
N MET A 38 -4.85 -1.70 3.23
CA MET A 38 -5.42 -0.59 2.45
C MET A 38 -5.33 0.75 3.19
N ILE A 39 -5.60 0.75 4.50
CA ILE A 39 -5.46 1.94 5.34
C ILE A 39 -3.99 2.37 5.44
N GLU A 40 -3.08 1.43 5.68
CA GLU A 40 -1.63 1.65 5.71
C GLU A 40 -1.16 2.31 4.41
N ALA A 41 -1.50 1.72 3.27
CA ALA A 41 -1.11 2.26 1.96
C ALA A 41 -1.67 3.68 1.74
N ALA A 42 -2.92 3.95 2.12
CA ALA A 42 -3.52 5.27 2.02
C ALA A 42 -2.75 6.31 2.86
N ILE A 43 -2.42 5.99 4.12
CA ILE A 43 -1.70 6.89 5.02
C ILE A 43 -0.28 7.14 4.51
N ILE A 44 0.47 6.10 4.15
CA ILE A 44 1.85 6.23 3.67
C ILE A 44 1.90 7.04 2.38
N SER A 45 0.98 6.78 1.44
CA SER A 45 0.92 7.54 0.18
C SER A 45 0.59 9.01 0.41
N LEU A 46 -0.35 9.31 1.32
CA LEU A 46 -0.70 10.68 1.69
C LEU A 46 0.51 11.41 2.29
N LEU A 47 1.19 10.79 3.27
CA LEU A 47 2.37 11.37 3.88
C LEU A 47 3.51 11.58 2.87
N GLY A 48 3.72 10.62 1.98
CA GLY A 48 4.72 10.70 0.92
C GLY A 48 4.46 11.86 -0.04
N VAL A 49 3.22 12.00 -0.54
CA VAL A 49 2.85 13.10 -1.44
C VAL A 49 2.89 14.45 -0.71
N TYR A 50 2.39 14.51 0.52
CA TYR A 50 2.45 15.73 1.32
C TYR A 50 3.91 16.19 1.53
N LEU A 51 4.79 15.28 1.94
CA LEU A 51 6.21 15.58 2.13
C LEU A 51 6.88 16.00 0.82
N PHE A 52 6.56 15.32 -0.28
CA PHE A 52 7.07 15.67 -1.61
C PHE A 52 6.68 17.09 -2.02
N VAL A 53 5.39 17.45 -1.87
CA VAL A 53 4.89 18.80 -2.19
C VAL A 53 5.49 19.84 -1.25
N PHE A 54 5.61 19.52 0.04
CA PHE A 54 6.26 20.40 1.01
C PHE A 54 7.72 20.71 0.62
N ILE A 55 8.51 19.69 0.30
CA ILE A 55 9.90 19.84 -0.15
C ILE A 55 9.96 20.61 -1.47
N TYR A 56 9.11 20.26 -2.44
CA TYR A 56 9.02 20.95 -3.72
C TYR A 56 8.78 22.45 -3.52
N ASN A 57 7.78 22.82 -2.71
CA ASN A 57 7.48 24.22 -2.43
C ASN A 57 8.64 24.91 -1.72
N TRP A 58 9.26 24.26 -0.73
CA TRP A 58 10.41 24.82 -0.01
C TRP A 58 11.60 25.10 -0.92
N VAL A 59 11.86 24.23 -1.91
CA VAL A 59 12.90 24.45 -2.92
C VAL A 59 12.49 25.52 -3.94
N ALA A 60 11.24 25.51 -4.40
CA ALA A 60 10.78 26.37 -5.50
C ALA A 60 10.43 27.81 -5.07
N THR A 61 10.15 28.06 -3.79
CA THR A 61 9.85 29.40 -3.25
C THR A 61 11.01 30.04 -2.48
N LYS A 62 12.19 29.41 -2.51
CA LYS A 62 13.47 30.03 -2.14
C LYS A 62 14.23 30.47 -3.38
#